data_AF-A0A7C4RBQ0-F1
#
_entry.id   AF-A0A7C4RBQ0-F1
#
_cell.length_a   1.000
_cell.length_b   1.000
_cell.length_c   1.000
_cell.angle_alpha   90.00
_cell.angle_beta   90.00
_cell.angle_gamma   90.00
#
_symmetry.space_group_name_H-M   'P 1'
#
loop_
_entity.id
_entity.type
_entity.pdbx_description
1 polymer ?
#
loop_
_entity_poly.entity_id
_entity_poly.type
_entity_poly.pdbx_seq_one_letter_code
_entity_poly.pdbx_strand_id
1 'polypeptide(L)'
;RCNFATVNDKDFIIDRRAGRITTEEAKILAEALKDIKLEDAEPIFVSTTEHRGVLVLRGDKLSRKVSDVDLHEVGVRVSKPRPLDDSVEAEHTARVLEEFIIKSRKILQNHPLNKERVIRGLNPANAVLPRGAGTLPNVKPIHEVWNIKAAAIAGGALYKGVAKALGFDIIHVPGATGTVNTNLKAKVQYTIDALKKYDLVFLHIKATDTVSHDKNPVRKKEVIEWISHEITPLVDLIESQGYYLALTADHTTPSEIGEHRGDPVPLAIMGPNVRRDSVEKFDELSCARGGLCRIRGVDLIKILMNYLDKVPLFGE
;
A
#
# COMPACT_ATOMS: atom_id res chain seq x y z
N ARG A 1 10.65 1.78 2.55
CA ARG A 1 10.01 0.87 3.56
C ARG A 1 11.11 0.27 4.42
N CYS A 2 10.83 -0.14 5.65
CA CYS A 2 11.82 -0.74 6.55
C CYS A 2 11.20 -1.87 7.38
N ASN A 3 12.03 -2.82 7.80
CA ASN A 3 11.67 -3.78 8.85
C ASN A 3 12.62 -3.63 10.04
N PHE A 4 12.10 -3.74 11.26
CA PHE A 4 12.90 -4.16 12.40
C PHE A 4 13.28 -5.64 12.23
N ALA A 5 14.54 -5.95 12.47
CA ALA A 5 15.11 -7.27 12.29
C ALA A 5 16.07 -7.64 13.42
N THR A 6 16.38 -8.92 13.50
CA THR A 6 17.39 -9.51 14.38
C THR A 6 18.60 -9.87 13.55
N VAL A 7 19.74 -9.31 13.92
CA VAL A 7 21.03 -9.55 13.27
C VAL A 7 22.06 -9.88 14.35
N ASN A 8 22.88 -10.91 14.12
CA ASN A 8 23.90 -11.30 15.09
C ASN A 8 25.16 -10.40 15.01
N ASP A 9 26.14 -10.67 15.87
CA ASP A 9 27.40 -9.91 15.97
C ASP A 9 28.31 -10.05 14.74
N LYS A 10 28.04 -11.05 13.87
CA LYS A 10 28.75 -11.26 12.60
C LYS A 10 27.99 -10.63 11.40
N ASP A 11 26.99 -9.79 11.69
CA ASP A 11 26.11 -9.12 10.73
C ASP A 11 25.23 -10.03 9.87
N PHE A 12 24.97 -11.26 10.32
CA PHE A 12 24.01 -12.16 9.66
C PHE A 12 22.58 -11.93 10.15
N ILE A 13 21.65 -11.82 9.21
CA ILE A 13 20.22 -11.69 9.48
C ILE A 13 19.69 -13.03 10.01
N ILE A 14 19.27 -13.05 11.28
CA ILE A 14 18.68 -14.23 11.93
C ILE A 14 17.17 -14.25 11.71
N ASP A 15 16.54 -13.09 11.80
CA ASP A 15 15.09 -12.94 11.62
C ASP A 15 14.77 -11.56 11.03
N ARG A 16 14.14 -11.54 9.87
CA ARG A 16 13.76 -10.30 9.16
C ARG A 16 12.62 -9.52 9.80
N ARG A 17 12.02 -10.05 10.86
CA ARG A 17 10.83 -9.52 11.53
C ARG A 17 10.99 -9.41 13.04
N ALA A 18 12.16 -9.77 13.58
CA ALA A 18 12.45 -9.78 15.01
C ALA A 18 11.36 -10.48 15.85
N GLY A 19 10.95 -11.68 15.43
CA GLY A 19 9.91 -12.47 16.07
C GLY A 19 8.51 -11.89 15.93
N ARG A 20 8.26 -11.04 14.92
CA ARG A 20 7.06 -10.18 14.81
C ARG A 20 6.85 -9.39 16.10
N ILE A 21 7.86 -8.59 16.47
CA ILE A 21 7.79 -7.63 17.58
C ILE A 21 6.45 -6.89 17.59
N THR A 22 5.89 -6.66 18.78
CA THR A 22 4.59 -6.00 18.92
C THR A 22 4.67 -4.55 18.43
N THR A 23 3.53 -3.98 18.06
CA THR A 23 3.48 -2.59 17.59
C THR A 23 3.91 -1.62 18.69
N GLU A 24 3.57 -1.94 19.94
CA GLU A 24 3.91 -1.17 21.14
C GLU A 24 5.42 -1.16 21.39
N GLU A 25 6.06 -2.33 21.37
CA GLU A 25 7.51 -2.45 21.53
C GLU A 25 8.26 -1.79 20.36
N ALA A 26 7.79 -1.98 19.12
CA ALA A 26 8.38 -1.35 17.94
C ALA A 26 8.27 0.19 17.97
N LYS A 27 7.21 0.75 18.57
CA LYS A 27 7.05 2.20 18.76
C LYS A 27 8.07 2.77 19.74
N ILE A 28 8.36 2.06 20.83
CA ILE A 28 9.42 2.46 21.77
C ILE A 28 10.78 2.51 21.07
N LEU A 29 11.10 1.47 20.29
CA LEU A 29 12.36 1.43 19.55
C LEU A 29 12.45 2.50 18.47
N ALA A 30 11.35 2.82 17.78
CA ALA A 30 11.33 3.88 16.79
C ALA A 30 11.56 5.27 17.41
N GLU A 31 10.99 5.55 18.59
CA GLU A 31 11.24 6.82 19.29
C GLU A 31 12.72 6.98 19.64
N ALA A 32 13.41 5.89 20.02
CA ALA A 32 14.85 5.92 20.28
C ALA A 32 15.71 6.29 19.03
N LEU A 33 15.16 6.18 17.82
CA LEU A 33 15.86 6.54 16.57
C LEU A 33 15.65 8.01 16.15
N LYS A 34 14.76 8.74 16.82
CA LYS A 34 14.34 10.08 16.43
C LYS A 34 15.46 11.13 16.52
N ASP A 35 16.39 10.93 17.44
CA ASP A 35 17.52 11.84 17.66
C ASP A 35 18.73 11.53 16.77
N ILE A 36 18.61 10.56 15.85
CA ILE A 36 19.67 10.32 14.87
C ILE A 36 19.82 11.57 14.00
N LYS A 37 21.02 12.14 14.04
CA LYS A 37 21.47 13.16 13.09
C LYS A 37 22.36 12.51 12.05
N LEU A 38 22.08 12.75 10.77
CA LEU A 38 22.98 12.43 9.67
C LEU A 38 23.62 13.73 9.19
N GLU A 39 24.78 13.62 8.54
CA GLU A 39 25.53 14.79 8.11
C GLU A 39 24.79 15.58 7.02
N ASP A 40 24.24 14.87 6.04
CA ASP A 40 23.69 15.48 4.82
C ASP A 40 22.18 15.21 4.58
N ALA A 41 21.46 14.67 5.57
CA ALA A 41 20.02 14.48 5.48
C ALA A 41 19.36 14.43 6.86
N GLU A 42 18.07 14.78 6.92
CA GLU A 42 17.21 14.51 8.06
C GLU A 42 16.56 13.12 7.91
N PRO A 43 16.88 12.15 8.81
CA PRO A 43 16.15 10.89 8.86
C PRO A 43 14.89 11.02 9.71
N ILE A 44 13.78 10.53 9.19
CA ILE A 44 12.53 10.38 9.94
C ILE A 44 12.13 8.92 9.86
N PHE A 45 12.29 8.22 10.99
CA PHE A 45 11.88 6.83 11.10
C PHE A 45 10.58 6.70 11.89
N VAL A 46 9.59 6.02 11.31
CA VAL A 46 8.28 5.82 11.91
C VAL A 46 7.93 4.33 11.89
N SER A 47 7.67 3.73 13.04
CA SER A 47 7.09 2.38 13.10
C SER A 47 5.60 2.42 12.71
N THR A 48 5.11 1.31 12.16
CA THR A 48 3.72 1.20 11.68
C THR A 48 3.00 0.05 12.39
N THR A 49 3.04 -1.16 11.82
CA THR A 49 2.37 -2.34 12.39
C THR A 49 3.39 -3.46 12.55
N GLU A 50 3.50 -3.98 13.77
CA GLU A 50 4.51 -4.97 14.17
C GLU A 50 5.94 -4.48 13.81
N HIS A 51 6.74 -5.35 13.21
CA HIS A 51 8.09 -5.10 12.69
C HIS A 51 8.20 -4.04 11.58
N ARG A 52 7.10 -3.53 11.01
CA ARG A 52 7.15 -2.68 9.82
C ARG A 52 7.41 -1.22 10.20
N GLY A 53 8.23 -0.54 9.42
CA GLY A 53 8.48 0.90 9.54
C GLY A 53 8.69 1.60 8.20
N VAL A 54 8.82 2.92 8.25
CA VAL A 54 9.13 3.78 7.12
C VAL A 54 10.26 4.70 7.53
N LEU A 55 11.34 4.70 6.74
CA LEU A 55 12.37 5.72 6.77
C LEU A 55 12.07 6.73 5.66
N VAL A 56 11.98 8.01 6.02
CA VAL A 56 11.99 9.14 5.10
C VAL A 56 13.32 9.86 5.28
N LEU A 57 14.07 10.03 4.19
CA LEU A 57 15.24 10.90 4.16
C LEU A 57 14.81 12.21 3.50
N ARG A 58 15.03 13.33 4.19
CA ARG A 58 14.82 14.68 3.65
C ARG A 58 16.15 15.39 3.54
N GLY A 59 16.41 15.97 2.39
CA GLY A 59 17.67 16.64 2.09
C GLY A 59 17.76 16.90 0.59
N ASP A 60 18.79 17.64 0.21
CA ASP A 60 19.08 17.92 -1.19
C ASP A 60 19.82 16.74 -1.84
N LYS A 61 19.75 16.64 -3.17
CA LYS A 61 20.53 15.67 -3.95
C LYS A 61 20.33 14.19 -3.53
N LEU A 62 19.12 13.85 -3.08
CA LEU A 62 18.75 12.47 -2.78
C LEU A 62 18.19 11.76 -4.03
N SER A 63 18.48 10.46 -4.16
CA SER A 63 18.03 9.61 -5.26
C SER A 63 17.39 8.33 -4.75
N ARG A 64 16.34 7.87 -5.44
CA ARG A 64 15.76 6.53 -5.23
C ARG A 64 16.58 5.40 -5.83
N LYS A 65 17.67 5.70 -6.55
CA LYS A 65 18.50 4.73 -7.26
C LYS A 65 19.56 4.14 -6.31
N VAL A 66 19.10 3.54 -5.22
CA VAL A 66 19.93 2.89 -4.20
C VAL A 66 19.40 1.48 -3.95
N SER A 67 20.30 0.53 -3.76
CA SER A 67 19.96 -0.87 -3.55
C SER A 67 19.20 -1.10 -2.24
N ASP A 68 18.36 -2.14 -2.24
CA ASP A 68 17.74 -2.62 -1.01
C ASP A 68 18.80 -3.22 -0.07
N VAL A 69 18.57 -3.08 1.24
CA VAL A 69 19.38 -3.69 2.30
C VAL A 69 18.78 -5.03 2.72
N ASP A 70 17.44 -5.11 2.70
CA ASP A 70 16.70 -6.36 2.90
C ASP A 70 16.68 -7.19 1.60
N LEU A 71 17.54 -8.21 1.50
CA LEU A 71 17.60 -9.14 0.36
C LEU A 71 16.49 -10.19 0.35
N HIS A 72 15.52 -10.07 1.23
CA HIS A 72 14.45 -11.03 1.38
C HIS A 72 14.80 -12.39 1.98
N GLU A 73 16.02 -12.58 2.44
CA GLU A 73 16.55 -13.86 2.92
C GLU A 73 17.06 -13.81 4.38
N VAL A 74 17.04 -14.94 5.07
CA VAL A 74 17.69 -15.15 6.38
C VAL A 74 18.99 -15.91 6.18
N GLY A 75 19.93 -15.80 7.13
CA GLY A 75 21.24 -16.45 7.02
C GLY A 75 22.22 -15.74 6.08
N VAL A 76 21.83 -14.60 5.51
CA VAL A 76 22.70 -13.72 4.70
C VAL A 76 23.20 -12.54 5.53
N ARG A 77 24.34 -11.97 5.13
CA ARG A 77 24.85 -10.75 5.75
C ARG A 77 23.98 -9.54 5.38
N VAL A 78 23.84 -8.61 6.31
CA VAL A 78 23.21 -7.30 6.01
C VAL A 78 23.96 -6.65 4.87
N SER A 79 23.25 -6.36 3.79
CA SER A 79 23.84 -5.75 2.60
C SER A 79 24.14 -4.28 2.85
N LYS A 80 25.31 -3.83 2.37
CA LYS A 80 25.60 -2.40 2.31
C LYS A 80 24.75 -1.77 1.21
N PRO A 81 24.08 -0.63 1.46
CA PRO A 81 23.48 0.18 0.41
C PRO A 81 24.51 0.52 -0.66
N ARG A 82 24.11 0.43 -1.93
CA ARG A 82 24.96 0.79 -3.07
C ARG A 82 24.17 1.65 -4.05
N PRO A 83 24.81 2.61 -4.73
CA PRO A 83 24.17 3.27 -5.86
C PRO A 83 23.82 2.24 -6.94
N LEU A 84 22.69 2.45 -7.63
CA LEU A 84 22.23 1.63 -8.75
C LEU A 84 22.50 2.28 -10.12
N ASP A 85 23.03 3.50 -10.12
CA ASP A 85 23.53 4.21 -11.29
C ASP A 85 24.71 5.12 -10.88
N ASP A 86 25.35 5.75 -11.87
CA ASP A 86 26.54 6.56 -11.67
C ASP A 86 26.23 8.01 -11.25
N SER A 87 25.00 8.30 -10.78
CA SER A 87 24.64 9.65 -10.35
C SER A 87 25.26 10.00 -8.98
N VAL A 88 25.71 11.24 -8.83
CA VAL A 88 26.24 11.76 -7.56
C VAL A 88 25.19 11.66 -6.46
N GLU A 89 23.91 11.83 -6.81
CA GLU A 89 22.77 11.70 -5.91
C GLU A 89 22.57 10.26 -5.40
N ALA A 90 22.78 9.26 -6.26
CA ALA A 90 22.70 7.84 -5.85
C ALA A 90 23.83 7.46 -4.91
N GLU A 91 25.06 7.86 -5.22
CA GLU A 91 26.21 7.62 -4.34
C GLU A 91 26.01 8.32 -2.99
N HIS A 92 25.62 9.59 -3.03
CA HIS A 92 25.30 10.38 -1.85
C HIS A 92 24.25 9.71 -0.97
N THR A 93 23.14 9.26 -1.56
CA THR A 93 22.05 8.62 -0.83
C THR A 93 22.47 7.27 -0.24
N ALA A 94 23.31 6.50 -0.94
CA ALA A 94 23.85 5.25 -0.43
C ALA A 94 24.69 5.48 0.85
N ARG A 95 25.53 6.53 0.87
CA ARG A 95 26.32 6.91 2.06
C ARG A 95 25.43 7.34 3.23
N VAL A 96 24.45 8.21 2.98
CA VAL A 96 23.48 8.67 4.00
C VAL A 96 22.70 7.48 4.57
N LEU A 97 22.29 6.53 3.73
CA LEU A 97 21.57 5.33 4.17
C LEU A 97 22.45 4.39 4.98
N GLU A 98 23.71 4.19 4.58
CA GLU A 98 24.69 3.40 5.35
C GLU A 98 24.93 4.02 6.73
N GLU A 99 25.10 5.33 6.81
CA GLU A 99 25.27 6.07 8.06
C GLU A 99 24.07 5.86 9.00
N PHE A 100 22.84 5.97 8.48
CA PHE A 100 21.63 5.71 9.26
C PHE A 100 21.58 4.27 9.79
N ILE A 101 21.91 3.27 8.97
CA ILE A 101 21.89 1.86 9.37
C ILE A 101 22.91 1.61 10.49
N ILE A 102 24.12 2.17 10.38
CA ILE A 102 25.16 2.03 11.41
C ILE A 102 24.72 2.70 12.71
N LYS A 103 24.25 3.95 12.65
CA LYS A 103 23.82 4.70 13.84
C LYS A 103 22.62 4.05 14.51
N SER A 104 21.59 3.65 13.75
CA SER A 104 20.40 2.99 14.29
C SER A 104 20.73 1.63 14.92
N ARG A 105 21.55 0.80 14.28
CA ARG A 105 22.00 -0.48 14.84
C ARG A 105 22.69 -0.28 16.21
N LYS A 106 23.59 0.70 16.34
CA LYS A 106 24.28 1.00 17.61
C LYS A 106 23.31 1.38 18.72
N ILE A 107 22.29 2.19 18.42
CA ILE A 107 21.26 2.58 19.39
C ILE A 107 20.42 1.36 19.79
N LEU A 108 19.91 0.61 18.80
CA LEU A 108 19.00 -0.51 19.04
C LEU A 108 19.68 -1.67 19.78
N GLN A 109 20.93 -2.00 19.46
CA GLN A 109 21.68 -3.06 20.16
C GLN A 109 21.82 -2.78 21.66
N ASN A 110 21.95 -1.51 22.05
CA ASN A 110 22.15 -1.11 23.44
C ASN A 110 20.85 -0.78 24.18
N HIS A 111 19.72 -0.71 23.46
CA HIS A 111 18.45 -0.28 24.02
C HIS A 111 17.94 -1.24 25.10
N PRO A 112 17.49 -0.75 26.28
CA PRO A 112 17.04 -1.59 27.39
C PRO A 112 15.97 -2.63 27.00
N LEU A 113 14.99 -2.22 26.19
CA LEU A 113 13.96 -3.13 25.67
C LEU A 113 14.54 -4.32 24.91
N ASN A 114 15.58 -4.14 24.09
CA ASN A 114 16.20 -5.26 23.38
C ASN A 114 16.97 -6.19 24.33
N LYS A 115 17.57 -5.66 25.40
CA LYS A 115 18.18 -6.48 26.46
C LYS A 115 17.13 -7.32 27.18
N GLU A 116 15.99 -6.73 27.51
CA GLU A 116 14.86 -7.42 28.14
C GLU A 116 14.28 -8.51 27.23
N ARG A 117 14.12 -8.23 25.93
CA ARG A 117 13.69 -9.23 24.94
C ARG A 117 14.59 -10.46 24.94
N VAL A 118 15.90 -10.26 24.95
CA VAL A 118 16.88 -11.37 25.00
C VAL A 118 16.74 -12.17 26.29
N ILE A 119 16.58 -11.51 27.44
CA ILE A 119 16.34 -12.19 28.74
C ILE A 119 15.07 -13.04 28.69
N ARG A 120 14.03 -12.58 27.99
CA ARG A 120 12.77 -13.30 27.76
C ARG A 120 12.86 -14.40 26.69
N GLY A 121 14.03 -14.65 26.10
CA GLY A 121 14.22 -15.61 25.02
C GLY A 121 13.62 -15.17 23.68
N LEU A 122 13.32 -13.88 23.52
CA LEU A 122 12.77 -13.30 22.29
C LEU A 122 13.89 -12.70 21.42
N ASN A 123 13.66 -12.74 20.11
CA ASN A 123 14.52 -12.12 19.12
C ASN A 123 14.61 -10.59 19.32
N PRO A 124 15.81 -9.99 19.53
CA PRO A 124 15.94 -8.54 19.65
C PRO A 124 15.73 -7.85 18.31
N ALA A 125 15.06 -6.71 18.30
CA ALA A 125 14.90 -5.85 17.12
C ALA A 125 16.08 -4.87 17.06
N ASN A 126 17.27 -5.39 16.77
CA ASN A 126 18.54 -4.66 16.87
C ASN A 126 19.04 -4.07 15.53
N ALA A 127 18.29 -4.24 14.45
CA ALA A 127 18.61 -3.68 13.16
C ALA A 127 17.37 -3.15 12.45
N VAL A 128 17.57 -2.16 11.57
CA VAL A 128 16.60 -1.71 10.59
C VAL A 128 17.06 -2.18 9.22
N LEU A 129 16.17 -2.80 8.44
CA LEU A 129 16.44 -3.24 7.07
C LEU A 129 15.60 -2.41 6.08
N PRO A 130 16.15 -1.33 5.50
CA PRO A 130 15.50 -0.55 4.45
C PRO A 130 15.35 -1.31 3.12
N ARG A 131 14.25 -1.05 2.43
CA ARG A 131 13.95 -1.56 1.08
C ARG A 131 12.91 -0.72 0.33
N GLY A 132 12.88 -0.84 -0.99
CA GLY A 132 11.97 -0.15 -1.88
C GLY A 132 12.18 1.36 -1.79
N ALA A 133 13.39 1.83 -2.09
CA ALA A 133 13.68 3.25 -2.20
C ALA A 133 12.77 3.90 -3.25
N GLY A 134 12.19 5.04 -2.91
CA GLY A 134 11.20 5.72 -3.75
C GLY A 134 11.16 7.22 -3.47
N THR A 135 10.83 7.98 -4.50
CA THR A 135 10.56 9.43 -4.42
C THR A 135 9.08 9.68 -4.51
N LEU A 136 8.59 10.78 -3.95
CA LEU A 136 7.24 11.23 -4.24
C LEU A 136 7.14 11.46 -5.76
N PRO A 137 6.17 10.85 -6.46
CA PRO A 137 6.04 11.03 -7.89
C PRO A 137 5.56 12.46 -8.17
N ASN A 138 6.10 13.09 -9.21
CA ASN A 138 5.57 14.36 -9.70
C ASN A 138 4.32 14.05 -10.54
N VAL A 139 3.15 14.12 -9.92
CA VAL A 139 1.85 13.86 -10.53
C VAL A 139 0.94 15.05 -10.34
N LYS A 140 0.19 15.41 -11.39
CA LYS A 140 -0.85 16.42 -11.28
C LYS A 140 -1.99 15.88 -10.40
N PRO A 141 -2.45 16.62 -9.38
CA PRO A 141 -3.62 16.26 -8.61
C PRO A 141 -4.86 16.05 -9.48
N ILE A 142 -5.73 15.13 -9.08
CA ILE A 142 -6.91 14.73 -9.86
C ILE A 142 -7.88 15.90 -10.14
N HIS A 143 -7.98 16.86 -9.21
CA HIS A 143 -8.80 18.05 -9.37
C HIS A 143 -8.26 18.99 -10.45
N GLU A 144 -6.93 19.04 -10.67
CA GLU A 144 -6.34 19.81 -11.77
C GLU A 144 -6.54 19.13 -13.13
N VAL A 145 -6.60 17.79 -13.14
CA VAL A 145 -6.74 17.02 -14.40
C VAL A 145 -8.18 16.97 -14.89
N TRP A 146 -9.14 16.77 -13.98
CA TRP A 146 -10.54 16.48 -14.34
C TRP A 146 -11.55 17.46 -13.76
N ASN A 147 -11.12 18.44 -12.96
CA ASN A 147 -12.01 19.39 -12.27
C ASN A 147 -13.09 18.68 -11.43
N ILE A 148 -12.64 17.74 -10.59
CA ILE A 148 -13.48 16.96 -9.68
C ILE A 148 -12.94 16.97 -8.25
N LYS A 149 -13.82 16.79 -7.27
CA LYS A 149 -13.48 16.47 -5.89
C LYS A 149 -13.48 14.97 -5.71
N ALA A 150 -12.36 14.41 -5.25
CA ALA A 150 -12.20 12.98 -5.05
C ALA A 150 -11.87 12.65 -3.59
N ALA A 151 -12.45 11.55 -3.09
CA ALA A 151 -12.16 11.02 -1.77
C ALA A 151 -11.74 9.55 -1.82
N ALA A 152 -10.93 9.10 -0.86
CA ALA A 152 -10.48 7.73 -0.76
C ALA A 152 -10.74 7.14 0.63
N ILE A 153 -11.30 5.93 0.64
CA ILE A 153 -11.54 5.11 1.83
C ILE A 153 -10.72 3.82 1.69
N ALA A 154 -9.65 3.71 2.48
CA ALA A 154 -8.77 2.55 2.48
C ALA A 154 -8.37 2.15 3.91
N GLY A 155 -7.91 0.91 4.07
CA GLY A 155 -7.33 0.45 5.33
C GLY A 155 -5.84 0.77 5.43
N GLY A 156 -5.05 0.15 4.56
CA GLY A 156 -3.59 0.21 4.58
C GLY A 156 -3.01 1.57 4.19
N ALA A 157 -1.87 1.92 4.81
CA ALA A 157 -1.18 3.20 4.63
C ALA A 157 -0.70 3.43 3.18
N LEU A 158 -0.33 2.37 2.45
CA LEU A 158 0.13 2.47 1.06
C LEU A 158 -0.94 3.13 0.16
N TYR A 159 -2.16 2.63 0.20
CA TYR A 159 -3.26 3.11 -0.64
C TYR A 159 -3.67 4.54 -0.27
N LYS A 160 -3.67 4.86 1.03
CA LYS A 160 -3.88 6.23 1.52
C LYS A 160 -2.79 7.18 1.02
N GLY A 161 -1.53 6.74 1.03
CA GLY A 161 -0.39 7.52 0.54
C GLY A 161 -0.50 7.82 -0.95
N VAL A 162 -0.83 6.81 -1.77
CA VAL A 162 -1.05 6.99 -3.22
C VAL A 162 -2.22 7.94 -3.49
N ALA A 163 -3.36 7.72 -2.83
CA ALA A 163 -4.52 8.59 -2.98
C ALA A 163 -4.22 10.04 -2.59
N LYS A 164 -3.51 10.26 -1.47
CA LYS A 164 -3.10 11.60 -1.04
C LYS A 164 -2.14 12.26 -2.06
N ALA A 165 -1.19 11.50 -2.61
CA ALA A 165 -0.29 12.01 -3.66
C ALA A 165 -1.03 12.42 -4.94
N LEU A 166 -2.18 11.78 -5.23
CA LEU A 166 -3.06 12.13 -6.36
C LEU A 166 -4.09 13.22 -6.02
N GLY A 167 -4.05 13.80 -4.81
CA GLY A 167 -4.95 14.88 -4.40
C GLY A 167 -6.34 14.43 -3.97
N PHE A 168 -6.50 13.18 -3.49
CA PHE A 168 -7.74 12.70 -2.88
C PHE A 168 -7.80 13.08 -1.40
N ASP A 169 -8.99 13.44 -0.93
CA ASP A 169 -9.27 13.56 0.49
C ASP A 169 -9.37 12.17 1.15
N ILE A 170 -8.60 11.95 2.21
CA ILE A 170 -8.58 10.65 2.90
C ILE A 170 -9.67 10.63 3.96
N ILE A 171 -10.67 9.77 3.77
CA ILE A 171 -11.75 9.57 4.73
C ILE A 171 -11.34 8.46 5.70
N HIS A 172 -11.25 8.81 6.98
CA HIS A 172 -10.91 7.88 8.05
C HIS A 172 -12.17 7.18 8.56
N VAL A 173 -12.22 5.86 8.39
CA VAL A 173 -13.34 5.02 8.84
C VAL A 173 -12.93 4.21 10.07
N PRO A 174 -13.64 4.32 11.20
CA PRO A 174 -13.39 3.48 12.38
C PRO A 174 -13.44 1.98 12.04
N GLY A 175 -12.42 1.23 12.48
CA GLY A 175 -12.32 -0.21 12.21
C GLY A 175 -11.86 -0.58 10.79
N ALA A 176 -11.49 0.38 9.93
CA ALA A 176 -10.89 0.09 8.63
C ALA A 176 -9.41 -0.33 8.76
N THR A 177 -9.17 -1.58 9.14
CA THR A 177 -7.83 -2.13 9.43
C THR A 177 -7.05 -2.53 8.17
N GLY A 178 -7.73 -2.79 7.06
CA GLY A 178 -7.11 -3.38 5.88
C GLY A 178 -6.72 -4.86 6.04
N THR A 179 -7.29 -5.54 7.04
CA THR A 179 -7.17 -7.00 7.25
C THR A 179 -8.53 -7.68 7.00
N VAL A 180 -8.60 -9.00 7.16
CA VAL A 180 -9.85 -9.77 7.10
C VAL A 180 -10.87 -9.38 8.17
N ASN A 181 -10.42 -8.74 9.26
CA ASN A 181 -11.27 -8.25 10.35
C ASN A 181 -11.66 -6.77 10.18
N THR A 182 -11.47 -6.20 8.97
CA THR A 182 -11.80 -4.80 8.70
C THR A 182 -13.31 -4.59 8.77
N ASN A 183 -13.75 -3.44 9.28
CA ASN A 183 -15.16 -3.07 9.29
C ASN A 183 -15.60 -2.61 7.89
N LEU A 184 -15.90 -3.56 7.01
CA LEU A 184 -16.31 -3.27 5.62
C LEU A 184 -17.66 -2.56 5.57
N LYS A 185 -18.62 -2.96 6.41
CA LYS A 185 -19.91 -2.30 6.57
C LYS A 185 -19.77 -0.79 6.79
N ALA A 186 -18.92 -0.40 7.74
CA ALA A 186 -18.66 1.02 8.00
C ALA A 186 -18.01 1.71 6.79
N LYS A 187 -17.10 1.04 6.07
CA LYS A 187 -16.50 1.63 4.85
C LYS A 187 -17.52 1.86 3.75
N VAL A 188 -18.47 0.94 3.56
CA VAL A 188 -19.57 1.08 2.61
C VAL A 188 -20.47 2.25 3.01
N GLN A 189 -20.86 2.34 4.29
CA GLN A 189 -21.67 3.46 4.77
C GLN A 189 -20.98 4.81 4.58
N TYR A 190 -19.69 4.92 4.92
CA TYR A 190 -18.91 6.14 4.69
C TYR A 190 -18.74 6.46 3.20
N THR A 191 -18.72 5.45 2.34
CA THR A 191 -18.68 5.65 0.87
C THR A 191 -19.99 6.29 0.40
N ILE A 192 -21.13 5.76 0.84
CA ILE A 192 -22.47 6.30 0.55
C ILE A 192 -22.58 7.76 1.03
N ASP A 193 -22.09 8.07 2.23
CA ASP A 193 -22.13 9.44 2.75
C ASP A 193 -21.15 10.39 2.04
N ALA A 194 -20.01 9.87 1.59
CA ALA A 194 -19.03 10.63 0.82
C ALA A 194 -19.55 11.01 -0.58
N LEU A 195 -20.32 10.14 -1.23
CA LEU A 195 -20.90 10.41 -2.56
C LEU A 195 -21.79 11.66 -2.59
N LYS A 196 -22.32 12.11 -1.44
CA LYS A 196 -23.08 13.37 -1.31
C LYS A 196 -22.21 14.63 -1.44
N LYS A 197 -20.89 14.52 -1.33
CA LYS A 197 -19.94 15.64 -1.25
C LYS A 197 -18.81 15.60 -2.29
N TYR A 198 -18.55 14.43 -2.86
CA TYR A 198 -17.45 14.17 -3.78
C TYR A 198 -17.98 13.61 -5.08
N ASP A 199 -17.37 14.00 -6.21
CA ASP A 199 -17.73 13.50 -7.54
C ASP A 199 -17.17 12.09 -7.78
N LEU A 200 -16.09 11.72 -7.07
CA LEU A 200 -15.46 10.40 -7.15
C LEU A 200 -15.09 9.90 -5.75
N VAL A 201 -15.49 8.67 -5.41
CA VAL A 201 -15.09 8.01 -4.17
C VAL A 201 -14.39 6.69 -4.48
N PHE A 202 -13.14 6.55 -4.05
CA PHE A 202 -12.35 5.32 -4.18
C PHE A 202 -12.44 4.47 -2.90
N LEU A 203 -13.19 3.38 -2.96
CA LEU A 203 -13.29 2.39 -1.89
C LEU A 203 -12.33 1.22 -2.13
N HIS A 204 -11.27 1.11 -1.33
CA HIS A 204 -10.27 0.04 -1.46
C HIS A 204 -10.46 -1.07 -0.42
N ILE A 205 -10.63 -2.33 -0.85
CA ILE A 205 -10.78 -3.50 0.03
C ILE A 205 -9.54 -4.41 -0.07
N LYS A 206 -8.85 -4.67 1.05
CA LYS A 206 -7.58 -5.41 1.05
C LYS A 206 -7.70 -6.92 1.34
N ALA A 207 -8.76 -7.32 2.04
CA ALA A 207 -8.86 -8.63 2.69
C ALA A 207 -8.62 -9.83 1.73
N THR A 208 -9.07 -9.73 0.48
CA THR A 208 -8.92 -10.77 -0.56
C THR A 208 -7.47 -11.07 -0.91
N ASP A 209 -6.61 -10.05 -0.96
CA ASP A 209 -5.19 -10.27 -1.26
C ASP A 209 -4.47 -10.96 -0.09
N THR A 210 -4.74 -10.55 1.14
CA THR A 210 -4.11 -11.15 2.34
C THR A 210 -4.31 -12.67 2.38
N VAL A 211 -5.54 -13.14 2.20
CA VAL A 211 -5.86 -14.58 2.22
C VAL A 211 -5.35 -15.31 0.96
N SER A 212 -5.10 -14.58 -0.12
CA SER A 212 -4.46 -15.13 -1.32
C SER A 212 -2.98 -15.42 -1.07
N HIS A 213 -2.25 -14.50 -0.41
CA HIS A 213 -0.85 -14.73 0.02
C HIS A 213 -0.70 -15.92 0.97
N ASP A 214 -1.71 -16.14 1.82
CA ASP A 214 -1.78 -17.30 2.74
C ASP A 214 -2.16 -18.62 2.05
N LYS A 215 -2.31 -18.60 0.71
CA LYS A 215 -2.67 -19.76 -0.12
C LYS A 215 -3.97 -20.45 0.31
N ASN A 216 -4.95 -19.68 0.77
CA ASN A 216 -6.20 -20.20 1.28
C ASN A 216 -7.37 -19.88 0.32
N PRO A 217 -7.65 -20.73 -0.68
CA PRO A 217 -8.70 -20.47 -1.67
C PRO A 217 -10.11 -20.50 -1.06
N VAL A 218 -10.36 -21.38 -0.06
CA VAL A 218 -11.66 -21.46 0.63
C VAL A 218 -11.96 -20.15 1.35
N ARG A 219 -10.98 -19.64 2.11
CA ARG A 219 -11.13 -18.36 2.81
C ARG A 219 -11.23 -17.19 1.84
N LYS A 220 -10.52 -17.24 0.70
CA LYS A 220 -10.65 -16.22 -0.36
C LYS A 220 -12.08 -16.15 -0.89
N LYS A 221 -12.70 -17.30 -1.17
CA LYS A 221 -14.10 -17.40 -1.57
C LYS A 221 -15.03 -16.76 -0.52
N GLU A 222 -14.90 -17.16 0.74
CA GLU A 222 -15.71 -16.60 1.84
C GLU A 222 -15.58 -15.07 1.96
N VAL A 223 -14.37 -14.54 1.77
CA VAL A 223 -14.13 -13.09 1.79
C VAL A 223 -14.78 -12.39 0.59
N ILE A 224 -14.80 -13.01 -0.60
CA ILE A 224 -15.50 -12.47 -1.77
C ILE A 224 -17.02 -12.46 -1.56
N GLU A 225 -17.58 -13.55 -1.02
CA GLU A 225 -19.01 -13.63 -0.67
C GLU A 225 -19.40 -12.57 0.36
N TRP A 226 -18.56 -12.39 1.39
CA TRP A 226 -18.72 -11.32 2.37
C TRP A 226 -18.68 -9.93 1.73
N ILE A 227 -17.72 -9.66 0.83
CA ILE A 227 -17.67 -8.39 0.10
C ILE A 227 -18.94 -8.18 -0.71
N SER A 228 -19.38 -9.20 -1.45
CA SER A 228 -20.60 -9.14 -2.26
C SER A 228 -21.82 -8.76 -1.43
N HIS A 229 -21.95 -9.31 -0.22
CA HIS A 229 -23.05 -8.97 0.69
C HIS A 229 -22.94 -7.53 1.23
N GLU A 230 -21.75 -7.12 1.68
CA GLU A 230 -21.57 -5.80 2.31
C GLU A 230 -21.71 -4.63 1.33
N ILE A 231 -21.40 -4.83 0.04
CA ILE A 231 -21.53 -3.77 -0.97
C ILE A 231 -22.96 -3.63 -1.51
N THR A 232 -23.89 -4.53 -1.20
CA THR A 232 -25.28 -4.47 -1.69
C THR A 232 -25.93 -3.10 -1.49
N PRO A 233 -25.85 -2.43 -0.32
CA PRO A 233 -26.45 -1.11 -0.15
C PRO A 233 -25.86 -0.03 -1.06
N LEU A 234 -24.59 -0.19 -1.48
CA LEU A 234 -23.98 0.70 -2.46
C LEU A 234 -24.57 0.45 -3.85
N VAL A 235 -24.74 -0.82 -4.24
CA VAL A 235 -25.38 -1.22 -5.51
C VAL A 235 -26.81 -0.68 -5.59
N ASP A 236 -27.61 -0.86 -4.54
CA ASP A 236 -28.99 -0.36 -4.48
C ASP A 236 -29.07 1.17 -4.64
N LEU A 237 -28.10 1.90 -4.06
CA LEU A 237 -27.98 3.35 -4.23
C LEU A 237 -27.68 3.73 -5.69
N ILE A 238 -26.79 2.99 -6.35
CA ILE A 238 -26.39 3.25 -7.75
C ILE A 238 -27.59 3.05 -8.68
N GLU A 239 -28.37 1.99 -8.48
CA GLU A 239 -29.58 1.73 -9.26
C GLU A 239 -30.65 2.82 -9.08
N SER A 240 -30.73 3.42 -7.89
CA SER A 240 -31.80 4.36 -7.54
C SER A 240 -31.45 5.84 -7.72
N GLN A 241 -30.16 6.23 -7.69
CA GLN A 241 -29.76 7.65 -7.59
C GLN A 241 -28.76 8.13 -8.65
N GLY A 242 -28.59 7.40 -9.74
CA GLY A 242 -27.85 7.89 -10.90
C GLY A 242 -26.33 8.00 -10.71
N TYR A 243 -25.76 7.26 -9.76
CA TYR A 243 -24.31 7.13 -9.59
C TYR A 243 -23.72 6.13 -10.59
N TYR A 244 -22.39 6.12 -10.71
CA TYR A 244 -21.65 5.09 -11.43
C TYR A 244 -20.77 4.28 -10.48
N LEU A 245 -20.64 2.99 -10.74
CA LEU A 245 -19.75 2.09 -10.03
C LEU A 245 -18.88 1.32 -11.01
N ALA A 246 -17.57 1.41 -10.80
CA ALA A 246 -16.62 0.46 -11.35
C ALA A 246 -16.17 -0.50 -10.24
N LEU A 247 -16.32 -1.80 -10.48
CA LEU A 247 -15.81 -2.86 -9.61
C LEU A 247 -14.70 -3.61 -10.34
N THR A 248 -13.51 -3.65 -9.75
CA THR A 248 -12.35 -4.36 -10.28
C THR A 248 -11.33 -4.65 -9.17
N ALA A 249 -10.21 -5.28 -9.53
CA ALA A 249 -9.03 -5.44 -8.69
C ALA A 249 -7.86 -4.64 -9.26
N ASP A 250 -6.88 -4.28 -8.43
CA ASP A 250 -5.65 -3.63 -8.88
C ASP A 250 -4.66 -4.62 -9.50
N HIS A 251 -4.72 -5.90 -9.10
CA HIS A 251 -3.92 -6.97 -9.67
C HIS A 251 -4.49 -8.37 -9.35
N THR A 252 -3.95 -9.39 -10.00
CA THR A 252 -4.24 -10.80 -9.70
C THR A 252 -3.27 -11.32 -8.64
N THR A 253 -3.82 -12.05 -7.66
CA THR A 253 -3.05 -12.85 -6.68
C THR A 253 -3.69 -14.24 -6.61
N PRO A 254 -3.21 -15.24 -7.38
CA PRO A 254 -3.80 -16.57 -7.38
C PRO A 254 -3.39 -17.31 -6.10
N SER A 255 -4.36 -17.95 -5.42
CA SER A 255 -4.13 -18.63 -4.14
C SER A 255 -3.18 -19.82 -4.23
N GLU A 256 -3.03 -20.45 -5.40
CA GLU A 256 -2.05 -21.53 -5.60
C GLU A 256 -0.61 -21.02 -5.40
N ILE A 257 -0.34 -19.82 -5.92
CA ILE A 257 0.98 -19.22 -5.92
C ILE A 257 1.20 -18.39 -4.66
N GLY A 258 0.19 -17.63 -4.24
CA GLY A 258 0.29 -16.70 -3.12
C GLY A 258 1.16 -15.48 -3.40
N GLU A 259 1.29 -15.09 -4.66
CA GLU A 259 2.07 -13.92 -5.09
C GLU A 259 1.33 -13.16 -6.19
N HIS A 260 1.70 -11.91 -6.42
CA HIS A 260 1.09 -11.12 -7.48
C HIS A 260 1.49 -11.67 -8.86
N ARG A 261 0.53 -11.71 -9.78
CA ARG A 261 0.71 -12.15 -11.16
C ARG A 261 0.13 -11.14 -12.15
N GLY A 262 0.60 -11.24 -13.38
CA GLY A 262 0.25 -10.34 -14.49
C GLY A 262 -1.04 -10.72 -15.23
N ASP A 263 -1.81 -11.68 -14.72
CA ASP A 263 -3.08 -12.08 -15.30
C ASP A 263 -4.09 -10.91 -15.24
N PRO A 264 -4.92 -10.74 -16.28
CA PRO A 264 -5.94 -9.70 -16.30
C PRO A 264 -6.96 -9.90 -15.17
N VAL A 265 -7.56 -8.80 -14.73
CA VAL A 265 -8.56 -8.76 -13.66
C VAL A 265 -9.95 -8.47 -14.22
N PRO A 266 -11.03 -8.99 -13.61
CA PRO A 266 -12.39 -8.68 -14.03
C PRO A 266 -12.72 -7.20 -13.76
N LEU A 267 -13.50 -6.60 -14.64
CA LEU A 267 -14.00 -5.22 -14.52
C LEU A 267 -15.47 -5.18 -14.94
N ALA A 268 -16.30 -4.58 -14.09
CA ALA A 268 -17.68 -4.24 -14.40
C ALA A 268 -17.89 -2.75 -14.15
N ILE A 269 -18.67 -2.11 -15.02
CA ILE A 269 -19.11 -0.73 -14.85
C ILE A 269 -20.63 -0.72 -14.88
N MET A 270 -21.24 -0.02 -13.93
CA MET A 270 -22.67 0.09 -13.74
C MET A 270 -23.04 1.56 -13.53
N GLY A 271 -24.20 1.99 -14.00
CA GLY A 271 -24.73 3.34 -13.81
C GLY A 271 -25.64 3.78 -14.95
N PRO A 272 -26.15 5.02 -14.92
CA PRO A 272 -26.96 5.60 -15.99
C PRO A 272 -26.25 5.52 -17.33
N ASN A 273 -26.97 5.27 -18.43
CA ASN A 273 -26.42 5.33 -19.79
C ASN A 273 -25.25 4.36 -20.11
N VAL A 274 -24.85 3.50 -19.17
CA VAL A 274 -23.89 2.42 -19.44
C VAL A 274 -24.53 1.45 -20.43
N ARG A 275 -23.86 1.19 -21.55
CA ARG A 275 -24.30 0.22 -22.55
C ARG A 275 -24.09 -1.19 -22.02
N ARG A 276 -25.13 -1.75 -21.41
CA ARG A 276 -25.11 -3.10 -20.84
C ARG A 276 -24.94 -4.16 -21.94
N ASP A 277 -23.97 -5.04 -21.75
CA ASP A 277 -23.74 -6.22 -22.59
C ASP A 277 -24.53 -7.44 -22.07
N SER A 278 -24.28 -8.62 -22.64
CA SER A 278 -24.96 -9.87 -22.26
C SER A 278 -24.31 -10.63 -21.10
N VAL A 279 -23.31 -10.07 -20.43
CA VAL A 279 -22.62 -10.75 -19.32
C VAL A 279 -23.44 -10.62 -18.03
N GLU A 280 -23.72 -11.76 -17.39
CA GLU A 280 -24.58 -11.82 -16.19
C GLU A 280 -23.83 -12.18 -14.90
N LYS A 281 -22.54 -12.53 -14.98
CA LYS A 281 -21.73 -12.98 -13.85
C LYS A 281 -20.42 -12.21 -13.76
N PHE A 282 -20.01 -11.88 -12.55
CA PHE A 282 -18.74 -11.22 -12.26
C PHE A 282 -17.68 -12.24 -11.83
N ASP A 283 -17.01 -12.81 -12.82
CA ASP A 283 -15.87 -13.73 -12.67
C ASP A 283 -14.91 -13.55 -13.87
N GLU A 284 -13.71 -14.09 -13.77
CA GLU A 284 -12.65 -13.94 -14.77
C GLU A 284 -13.07 -14.40 -16.18
N LEU A 285 -13.82 -15.51 -16.28
CA LEU A 285 -14.24 -16.10 -17.56
C LEU A 285 -15.42 -15.34 -18.17
N SER A 286 -16.37 -14.93 -17.34
CA SER A 286 -17.53 -14.16 -17.77
C SER A 286 -17.13 -12.76 -18.23
N CYS A 287 -16.29 -12.06 -17.46
CA CYS A 287 -15.83 -10.70 -17.81
C CYS A 287 -14.97 -10.67 -19.08
N ALA A 288 -14.29 -11.76 -19.43
CA ALA A 288 -13.54 -11.86 -20.69
C ALA A 288 -14.42 -11.72 -21.96
N ARG A 289 -15.74 -11.90 -21.82
CA ARG A 289 -16.74 -11.74 -22.90
C ARG A 289 -17.43 -10.38 -22.89
N GLY A 290 -17.07 -9.49 -21.96
CA GLY A 290 -17.72 -8.19 -21.78
C GLY A 290 -17.42 -7.20 -22.91
N GLY A 291 -18.34 -6.28 -23.14
CA GLY A 291 -18.28 -5.24 -24.18
C GLY A 291 -17.18 -4.20 -23.96
N LEU A 292 -16.61 -4.11 -22.75
CA LEU A 292 -15.42 -3.29 -22.47
C LEU A 292 -14.16 -3.85 -23.12
N CYS A 293 -14.19 -5.09 -23.62
CA CYS A 293 -13.01 -5.79 -24.16
C CYS A 293 -11.86 -5.78 -23.13
N ARG A 294 -10.61 -5.72 -23.62
CA ARG A 294 -9.41 -5.64 -22.76
C ARG A 294 -8.84 -4.22 -22.79
N ILE A 295 -9.02 -3.50 -21.69
CA ILE A 295 -8.43 -2.17 -21.47
C ILE A 295 -7.23 -2.22 -20.52
N ARG A 296 -6.49 -1.12 -20.41
CA ARG A 296 -5.46 -0.94 -19.37
C ARG A 296 -6.08 -0.23 -18.16
N GLY A 297 -5.47 -0.40 -16.98
CA GLY A 297 -5.93 0.28 -15.77
C GLY A 297 -5.96 1.82 -15.91
N VAL A 298 -5.07 2.39 -16.73
CA VAL A 298 -5.03 3.84 -17.03
C VAL A 298 -6.22 4.33 -17.85
N ASP A 299 -6.95 3.45 -18.51
CA ASP A 299 -8.11 3.79 -19.34
C ASP A 299 -9.38 3.91 -18.50
N LEU A 300 -9.47 3.19 -17.37
CA LEU A 300 -10.66 3.15 -16.52
C LEU A 300 -11.11 4.54 -16.07
N ILE A 301 -10.18 5.36 -15.58
CA ILE A 301 -10.55 6.70 -15.10
C ILE A 301 -11.08 7.57 -16.24
N LYS A 302 -10.54 7.46 -17.46
CA LYS A 302 -11.01 8.24 -18.62
C LYS A 302 -12.43 7.82 -19.01
N ILE A 303 -12.72 6.52 -18.97
CA ILE A 303 -14.06 5.97 -19.22
C ILE A 303 -15.06 6.52 -18.18
N LEU A 304 -14.69 6.49 -16.89
CA LEU A 304 -15.54 7.04 -15.83
C LEU A 304 -15.73 8.56 -15.96
N MET A 305 -14.68 9.30 -16.30
CA MET A 305 -14.78 10.75 -16.54
C MET A 305 -15.65 11.07 -17.75
N ASN A 306 -15.67 10.22 -18.78
CA ASN A 306 -16.59 10.37 -19.91
C ASN A 306 -18.05 10.23 -19.46
N TYR A 307 -18.34 9.24 -18.60
CA TYR A 307 -19.69 9.07 -18.03
C TYR A 307 -20.13 10.21 -17.11
N LEU A 308 -19.18 10.97 -16.56
CA LEU A 308 -19.42 12.16 -15.74
C LEU A 308 -19.37 13.47 -16.56
N ASP A 309 -19.31 13.39 -17.89
CA ASP A 309 -19.19 14.53 -18.80
C ASP A 309 -18.00 15.46 -18.46
N LYS A 310 -16.88 14.87 -18.00
CA LYS A 310 -15.64 15.57 -17.64
C LYS A 310 -14.55 15.50 -18.71
N VAL A 311 -14.75 14.71 -19.76
CA VAL A 311 -13.78 14.58 -20.85
C VAL A 311 -14.06 15.67 -21.89
N PRO A 312 -13.13 16.60 -22.14
CA PRO A 312 -13.32 17.59 -23.20
C PRO A 312 -13.25 16.92 -24.57
N LEU A 313 -14.00 17.46 -25.53
CA LEU A 313 -13.83 17.11 -26.93
C LEU A 313 -12.44 17.55 -27.40
N PHE A 314 -11.77 16.69 -28.17
CA PHE A 314 -10.47 17.00 -28.74
C PHE A 314 -10.63 17.46 -30.19
N GLY A 315 -10.15 18.68 -30.49
CA GLY A 315 -10.19 19.24 -31.84
C GLY A 315 -11.30 20.26 -32.09
N GLU A 316 -12.03 20.66 -31.06
CA GLU A 316 -12.88 21.87 -31.05
C GLU A 316 -12.15 23.08 -30.45
#